data_AF-A0A3T0D4F7-F1
#
_entry.id   AF-A0A3T0D4F7-F1
#
_cell.length_a   1.000
_cell.length_b   1.000
_cell.length_c   1.000
_cell.angle_alpha   90.00
_cell.angle_beta   90.00
_cell.angle_gamma   90.00
#
_symmetry.space_group_name_H-M   'P 1'
#
loop_
_entity.id
_entity.type
_entity.pdbx_description
1 polymer ?
#
loop_
_entity_poly.entity_id
_entity_poly.type
_entity_poly.pdbx_seq_one_letter_code
_entity_poly.pdbx_strand_id
1 'polypeptide(L)'
;MKEKNYKSSIKRIFIVLLTLAFLTPIGLLTQNPTFGEWSQEEIKKMLGFVPEGIKKYADIYKFDLFDGYTVKFINNDYIGYILSAIIGIVVIFALFYILKFVMAERK
;
A
#
# COMPACT_ATOMS: atom_id res chain seq x y z
N MET A 1 -18.11 -10.73 -30.08
CA MET A 1 -17.86 -11.58 -28.88
C MET A 1 -16.67 -11.12 -28.02
N LYS A 2 -15.50 -10.76 -28.59
CA LYS A 2 -14.31 -10.34 -27.82
C LYS A 2 -14.52 -9.13 -26.88
N GLU A 3 -15.20 -8.07 -27.32
CA GLU A 3 -15.45 -6.87 -26.48
C GLU A 3 -16.31 -7.15 -25.23
N LYS A 4 -17.32 -8.03 -25.34
CA LYS A 4 -18.20 -8.37 -24.22
C LYS A 4 -17.43 -9.11 -23.11
N ASN A 5 -16.51 -9.99 -23.50
CA ASN A 5 -15.62 -10.70 -22.56
C ASN A 5 -14.56 -9.76 -21.93
N TYR A 6 -14.04 -8.79 -22.68
CA TYR A 6 -13.11 -7.79 -22.15
C TYR A 6 -13.75 -6.90 -21.06
N LYS A 7 -14.94 -6.34 -21.33
CA LYS A 7 -15.69 -5.55 -20.31
C LYS A 7 -16.04 -6.39 -19.08
N SER A 8 -16.41 -7.67 -19.26
CA SER A 8 -16.68 -8.59 -18.15
C SER A 8 -15.43 -8.84 -17.28
N SER A 9 -14.26 -8.99 -17.90
CA SER A 9 -13.00 -9.22 -17.20
C SER A 9 -12.56 -7.99 -16.39
N ILE A 10 -12.65 -6.79 -16.98
CA ILE A 10 -12.38 -5.53 -16.26
C ILE A 10 -13.31 -5.39 -15.05
N LYS A 11 -14.61 -5.64 -15.22
CA LYS A 11 -15.57 -5.57 -14.11
C LYS A 11 -15.16 -6.49 -12.95
N ARG A 12 -14.70 -7.72 -13.25
CA ARG A 12 -14.21 -8.65 -12.22
C ARG A 12 -12.97 -8.13 -11.51
N ILE A 13 -12.00 -7.58 -12.23
CA ILE A 13 -10.79 -6.99 -11.64
C ILE A 13 -11.18 -5.85 -10.69
N PHE A 14 -12.06 -4.95 -11.11
CA PHE A 14 -12.53 -3.86 -10.24
C PHE A 14 -13.25 -4.36 -9.00
N ILE A 15 -14.07 -5.40 -9.12
CA ILE A 15 -14.73 -6.02 -7.96
C ILE A 15 -13.66 -6.54 -6.98
N VAL A 16 -12.67 -7.29 -7.46
CA VAL A 16 -11.59 -7.82 -6.62
C VAL A 16 -10.79 -6.70 -5.96
N LEU A 17 -10.40 -5.66 -6.70
CA LEU A 17 -9.65 -4.52 -6.18
C LEU A 17 -10.43 -3.75 -5.11
N LEU A 18 -11.73 -3.51 -5.34
CA LEU A 18 -12.59 -2.87 -4.35
C LEU A 18 -12.76 -3.74 -3.10
N THR A 19 -13.00 -5.04 -3.28
CA THR A 19 -13.08 -5.98 -2.15
C THR A 19 -11.80 -5.94 -1.32
N LEU A 20 -10.63 -5.99 -1.96
CA LEU A 20 -9.35 -5.86 -1.26
C LEU A 20 -9.24 -4.52 -0.53
N ALA A 21 -9.55 -3.41 -1.19
CA ALA A 21 -9.48 -2.08 -0.58
C ALA A 21 -10.37 -1.94 0.68
N PHE A 22 -11.54 -2.58 0.71
CA PHE A 22 -12.42 -2.61 1.89
C PHE A 22 -11.96 -3.59 2.97
N LEU A 23 -11.32 -4.70 2.59
CA LEU A 23 -10.81 -5.68 3.55
C LEU A 23 -9.49 -5.24 4.20
N THR A 24 -8.65 -4.48 3.50
CA THR A 24 -7.37 -3.96 4.03
C THR A 24 -7.50 -3.23 5.38
N PRO A 25 -8.42 -2.26 5.59
CA PRO A 25 -8.53 -1.56 6.87
C PRO A 25 -9.02 -2.43 8.04
N ILE A 26 -9.51 -3.66 7.80
CA ILE A 26 -9.83 -4.61 8.88
C ILE A 26 -8.54 -4.95 9.67
N GLY A 27 -7.38 -4.89 9.02
CA GLY A 27 -6.08 -5.03 9.68
C GLY A 27 -5.81 -3.97 10.76
N LEU A 28 -6.49 -2.83 10.76
CA LEU A 28 -6.33 -1.83 11.83
C LEU A 28 -6.89 -2.28 13.18
N LEU A 29 -7.67 -3.36 13.21
CA LEU A 29 -8.24 -3.91 14.44
C LEU A 29 -7.23 -4.77 15.22
N THR A 30 -6.11 -5.16 14.60
CA THR A 30 -5.06 -5.96 15.25
C THR A 30 -3.93 -5.07 15.76
N GLN A 31 -3.36 -5.44 16.90
CA GLN A 31 -2.16 -4.81 17.47
C GLN A 31 -0.85 -5.38 16.87
N ASN A 32 -0.95 -6.43 16.06
CA ASN A 32 0.21 -6.99 15.36
C ASN A 32 0.66 -6.06 14.22
N PRO A 33 1.98 -6.01 13.93
CA PRO A 33 2.54 -5.23 12.85
C PRO A 33 2.01 -5.65 11.47
N THR A 34 1.96 -4.69 10.56
CA THR A 34 1.62 -4.91 9.16
C THR A 34 2.61 -5.87 8.52
N PHE A 35 2.10 -6.76 7.65
CA PHE A 35 2.95 -7.64 6.87
C PHE A 35 3.94 -6.82 6.03
N GLY A 36 5.23 -7.05 6.22
CA GLY A 36 6.32 -6.34 5.52
C GLY A 36 6.92 -5.19 6.31
N GLU A 37 6.33 -4.80 7.43
CA GLU A 37 6.74 -3.64 8.23
C GLU A 37 7.25 -4.00 9.62
N TRP A 38 7.77 -5.21 9.76
CA TRP A 38 8.27 -5.67 11.04
C TRP A 38 9.52 -4.91 11.46
N SER A 39 9.54 -4.49 12.71
CA SER A 39 10.75 -3.94 13.33
C SER A 39 11.80 -5.03 13.59
N GLN A 40 13.04 -4.62 13.83
CA GLN A 40 14.10 -5.57 14.17
C GLN A 40 13.77 -6.33 15.47
N GLU A 41 13.10 -5.66 16.42
CA GLU A 41 12.66 -6.23 17.69
C GLU A 41 11.60 -7.32 17.46
N GLU A 42 10.65 -7.07 16.57
CA GLU A 42 9.59 -8.03 16.23
C GLU A 42 10.16 -9.25 15.52
N ILE A 43 11.07 -9.04 14.58
CA ILE A 43 11.77 -10.13 13.88
C ILE A 43 12.58 -10.96 14.88
N LYS A 44 13.29 -10.31 15.81
CA LYS A 44 14.01 -11.00 16.88
C LYS A 44 13.07 -11.80 17.78
N LYS A 45 11.88 -11.29 18.09
CA LYS A 45 10.88 -12.00 18.89
C LYS A 45 10.34 -13.24 18.16
N MET A 46 10.18 -13.17 16.83
CA MET A 46 9.69 -14.29 16.01
C MET A 46 10.76 -15.35 15.75
N LEU A 47 11.99 -14.92 15.45
CA LEU A 47 13.07 -15.81 14.98
C LEU A 47 14.14 -16.11 16.06
N GLY A 48 14.15 -15.38 17.17
CA GLY A 48 15.21 -15.43 18.19
C GLY A 48 16.45 -14.59 17.85
N PHE A 49 16.58 -14.12 16.61
CA PHE A 49 17.67 -13.26 16.14
C PHE A 49 17.22 -12.35 15.00
N VAL A 50 18.04 -11.34 14.67
CA VAL A 50 17.81 -10.46 13.51
C VAL A 50 18.80 -10.85 12.40
N PRO A 51 18.32 -11.28 11.21
CA PRO A 51 19.18 -11.57 10.07
C PRO A 51 20.09 -10.40 9.70
N GLU A 52 21.33 -10.68 9.31
CA GLU A 52 22.35 -9.65 9.05
C GLU A 52 21.95 -8.69 7.91
N GLY A 53 21.30 -9.21 6.86
CA GLY A 53 20.74 -8.37 5.80
C GLY A 53 19.76 -7.33 6.37
N ILE A 54 18.85 -7.75 7.24
CA ILE A 54 17.87 -6.83 7.84
C ILE A 54 18.58 -5.77 8.68
N LYS A 55 19.56 -6.16 9.51
CA LYS A 55 20.37 -5.18 10.26
C LYS A 55 21.03 -4.14 9.36
N LYS A 56 21.54 -4.57 8.21
CA LYS A 56 22.27 -3.71 7.27
C LYS A 56 21.35 -2.73 6.54
N TYR A 57 20.13 -3.14 6.21
CA TYR A 57 19.21 -2.35 5.36
C TYR A 57 18.06 -1.69 6.11
N ALA A 58 17.83 -2.03 7.39
CA ALA A 58 16.70 -1.51 8.17
C ALA A 58 16.65 0.02 8.25
N ASP A 59 17.81 0.70 8.29
CA ASP A 59 17.87 2.15 8.40
C ASP A 59 17.93 2.89 7.05
N ILE A 60 18.01 2.16 5.92
CA ILE A 60 18.23 2.77 4.60
C ILE A 60 16.96 3.42 4.05
N TYR A 61 15.78 2.92 4.44
CA TYR A 61 14.51 3.45 3.99
C TYR A 61 13.70 3.95 5.19
N LYS A 62 13.92 5.22 5.56
CA LYS A 62 13.07 5.97 6.49
C LYS A 62 12.32 7.04 5.72
N PHE A 63 11.05 6.78 5.43
CA PHE A 63 10.18 7.77 4.80
C PHE A 63 9.41 8.54 5.87
N ASP A 64 10.10 9.49 6.52
CA ASP A 64 9.58 10.23 7.70
C ASP A 64 8.30 11.04 7.44
N LEU A 65 7.90 11.25 6.18
CA LEU A 65 6.71 12.03 5.82
C LEU A 65 5.41 11.23 5.96
N PHE A 66 5.46 9.90 5.85
CA PHE A 66 4.32 8.99 6.06
C PHE A 66 4.67 7.89 7.07
N ASP A 67 5.46 8.24 8.08
CA ASP A 67 5.79 7.31 9.16
C ASP A 67 4.48 6.78 9.80
N GLY A 68 4.38 5.47 9.96
CA GLY A 68 3.14 4.80 10.40
C GLY A 68 1.90 5.05 9.52
N TYR A 69 2.09 5.45 8.26
CA TYR A 69 1.01 5.87 7.33
C TYR A 69 0.11 7.00 7.84
N THR A 70 0.53 7.73 8.87
CA THR A 70 -0.20 8.91 9.31
C THR A 70 0.31 10.14 8.58
N VAL A 71 -0.59 11.12 8.41
CA VAL A 71 -0.21 12.44 7.91
C VAL A 71 0.06 13.27 9.16
N LYS A 72 1.26 13.84 9.29
CA LYS A 72 1.69 14.60 10.50
C LYS A 72 0.71 15.66 11.01
N PHE A 73 -0.22 16.12 10.17
CA PHE A 73 -1.22 17.13 10.48
C PHE A 73 -2.58 16.55 10.93
N ILE A 74 -2.72 15.23 11.03
CA ILE A 74 -3.94 14.54 11.46
C ILE A 74 -3.68 13.86 12.80
N ASN A 75 -4.38 14.33 13.84
CA ASN A 75 -4.19 13.84 15.22
C ASN A 75 -4.84 12.47 15.50
N ASN A 76 -5.55 11.88 14.52
CA ASN A 76 -6.19 10.58 14.65
C ASN A 76 -5.56 9.60 13.67
N ASP A 77 -4.84 8.63 14.20
CA ASP A 77 -4.06 7.67 13.41
C ASP A 77 -4.93 6.81 12.47
N TYR A 78 -6.15 6.44 12.89
CA TYR A 78 -7.08 5.69 12.04
C TYR A 78 -7.52 6.50 10.82
N ILE A 79 -7.84 7.78 11.04
CA ILE A 79 -8.23 8.70 9.97
C ILE A 79 -7.02 9.00 9.07
N GLY A 80 -5.84 9.22 9.67
CA GLY A 80 -4.58 9.42 8.96
C GLY A 80 -4.26 8.26 8.03
N TYR A 81 -4.37 7.02 8.54
CA TYR A 81 -4.14 5.81 7.78
C TYR A 81 -5.10 5.65 6.60
N ILE A 82 -6.42 5.81 6.83
CA ILE A 82 -7.42 5.70 5.75
C ILE A 82 -7.19 6.79 4.70
N LEU A 83 -6.88 8.02 5.12
CA LEU A 83 -6.59 9.10 4.19
C LEU A 83 -5.34 8.83 3.37
N SER A 84 -4.27 8.33 4.01
CA SER A 84 -3.04 7.92 3.34
C SER A 84 -3.30 6.85 2.28
N ALA A 85 -4.13 5.84 2.58
CA ALA A 85 -4.55 4.83 1.62
C ALA A 85 -5.30 5.42 0.42
N ILE A 86 -6.24 6.36 0.65
CA ILE A 86 -6.97 7.06 -0.42
C ILE A 86 -6.01 7.88 -1.29
N ILE A 87 -5.09 8.63 -0.68
CA ILE A 87 -4.08 9.41 -1.40
C ILE A 87 -3.22 8.49 -2.26
N GLY A 88 -2.75 7.36 -1.70
CA GLY A 88 -1.97 6.36 -2.44
C GLY A 88 -2.72 5.83 -3.67
N ILE A 89 -4.00 5.48 -3.52
CA ILE A 89 -4.85 5.06 -4.63
C ILE A 89 -4.90 6.16 -5.71
N VAL A 90 -5.20 7.41 -5.32
CA VAL A 90 -5.29 8.54 -6.25
C VAL A 90 -3.96 8.76 -6.99
N VAL A 91 -2.83 8.72 -6.28
CA VAL A 91 -1.49 8.89 -6.85
C VAL A 91 -1.18 7.79 -7.86
N ILE A 92 -1.49 6.54 -7.55
CA ILE A 92 -1.27 5.41 -8.48
C ILE A 92 -2.12 5.60 -9.75
N PHE A 93 -3.41 5.92 -9.61
CA PHE A 93 -4.28 6.16 -10.77
C PHE A 93 -3.80 7.36 -11.61
N ALA A 94 -3.38 8.45 -10.96
CA ALA A 94 -2.83 9.62 -11.64
C ALA A 94 -1.54 9.27 -12.39
N LEU A 95 -0.63 8.52 -11.77
CA LEU A 95 0.62 8.07 -12.40
C LEU A 95 0.34 7.25 -13.66
N PHE A 96 -0.53 6.24 -13.59
CA PHE A 96 -0.88 5.44 -14.77
C PHE A 96 -1.64 6.24 -15.83
N TYR A 97 -2.45 7.22 -15.43
CA TYR A 97 -3.11 8.12 -16.36
C TYR A 97 -2.12 9.00 -17.12
N ILE A 98 -1.13 9.56 -16.42
CA ILE A 98 -0.04 10.35 -17.03
C ILE A 98 0.79 9.46 -17.95
N LEU A 99 1.18 8.25 -17.51
CA LEU A 99 1.92 7.29 -18.33
C LEU A 99 1.18 6.93 -19.61
N LYS A 100 -0.14 6.72 -19.53
CA LYS A 100 -1.00 6.52 -20.71
C LYS A 100 -0.87 7.69 -21.68
N PHE A 101 -0.95 8.93 -21.19
CA PHE A 101 -0.84 10.12 -22.04
C PHE A 101 0.54 10.20 -22.72
N VAL A 102 1.61 10.08 -21.93
CA VAL A 102 3.01 10.12 -22.41
C VAL A 102 3.30 9.02 -23.44
N MET A 103 2.75 7.82 -23.26
CA MET A 103 2.93 6.71 -24.22
C MET A 103 2.00 6.79 -25.43
N ALA A 104 0.82 7.39 -25.29
CA ALA A 104 -0.14 7.54 -26.39
C ALA A 104 0.33 8.55 -27.43
N GLU A 105 1.07 9.59 -27.03
CA GLU A 105 1.66 10.58 -27.94
C GLU A 105 2.88 10.05 -28.74
N ARG A 106 3.34 8.82 -28.46
CA ARG A 106 4.43 8.16 -29.21
C ARG A 106 3.95 7.26 -30.36
N LYS A 107 2.69 7.37 -30.78
CA LYS A 107 2.14 6.74 -31.98
C LYS A 107 1.85 7.78 -33.05
#